data_AF-A0A2N2A1E5-F1
#
_entry.id   AF-A0A2N2A1E5-F1
#
_cell.length_a   1.000
_cell.length_b   1.000
_cell.length_c   1.000
_cell.angle_alpha   90.00
_cell.angle_beta   90.00
_cell.angle_gamma   90.00
#
_symmetry.space_group_name_H-M   'P 1'
#
loop_
_entity.id
_entity.type
_entity.pdbx_description
1 polymer ?
#
loop_
_entity_poly.entity_id
_entity_poly.type
_entity_poly.pdbx_seq_one_letter_code
_entity_poly.pdbx_strand_id
1 'polypeptide(L)'
;MTNEVAIYLKLLLKIGFHDKYFQYLERILSEEPKLSGILQELSFCGQDVNKAISCLLKHTYCEIINYDIVASMILEDFKELYLSKQISMQDLIIAMHIVAIDSEQEQVQPWRTMEKLYFDYDDGLEEMYPNDFIEELLADFLLNSELME
;
A
#
# COMPACT_ATOMS: atom_id res chain seq x y z
N MET A 1 9.88 -14.28 6.66
CA MET A 1 8.88 -13.30 6.17
C MET A 1 7.50 -13.61 6.74
N THR A 2 6.73 -12.60 7.20
CA THR A 2 5.35 -12.80 7.71
C THR A 2 4.30 -12.66 6.61
N ASN A 3 3.06 -13.08 6.90
CA ASN A 3 1.93 -12.95 5.97
C ASN A 3 1.57 -11.48 5.71
N GLU A 4 1.68 -10.61 6.72
CA GLU A 4 1.46 -9.16 6.59
C GLU A 4 2.48 -8.54 5.62
N VAL A 5 3.76 -8.93 5.72
CA VAL A 5 4.79 -8.47 4.79
C VAL A 5 4.50 -8.96 3.38
N ALA A 6 4.00 -10.19 3.22
CA ALA A 6 3.61 -10.70 1.90
C ALA A 6 2.47 -9.89 1.26
N ILE A 7 1.44 -9.53 2.04
CA ILE A 7 0.35 -8.66 1.56
C ILE A 7 0.85 -7.25 1.26
N TYR A 8 1.70 -6.68 2.11
CA TYR A 8 2.32 -5.38 1.86
C TYR A 8 3.08 -5.35 0.53
N LEU A 9 3.94 -6.35 0.30
CA LEU A 9 4.67 -6.48 -0.97
C LEU A 9 3.73 -6.63 -2.17
N LYS A 10 2.59 -7.33 -2.01
CA LYS A 10 1.55 -7.45 -3.05
C LYS A 10 0.98 -6.07 -3.39
N LEU A 11 0.64 -5.29 -2.36
CA LEU A 11 0.04 -3.97 -2.52
C LEU A 11 1.02 -2.99 -3.18
N LEU A 12 2.31 -3.00 -2.80
CA LEU A 12 3.34 -2.21 -3.48
C LEU A 12 3.40 -2.51 -4.98
N LEU A 13 3.36 -3.78 -5.36
CA LEU A 13 3.33 -4.19 -6.77
C LEU A 13 2.07 -3.70 -7.50
N LYS A 14 0.91 -3.71 -6.82
CA LYS A 14 -0.36 -3.26 -7.40
C LYS A 14 -0.40 -1.78 -7.73
N ILE A 15 0.24 -0.95 -6.91
CA ILE A 15 0.35 0.50 -7.14
C ILE A 15 1.58 0.91 -7.97
N GLY A 16 2.35 -0.07 -8.49
CA GLY A 16 3.50 0.19 -9.35
C GLY A 16 4.77 0.63 -8.61
N PHE A 17 4.83 0.47 -7.28
CA PHE A 17 5.99 0.83 -6.46
C PHE A 17 7.07 -0.27 -6.52
N HIS A 18 7.50 -0.62 -7.73
CA HIS A 18 8.42 -1.73 -7.98
C HIS A 18 9.79 -1.53 -7.32
N ASP A 19 10.33 -0.31 -7.35
CA ASP A 19 11.63 -0.02 -6.74
C ASP A 19 11.59 -0.25 -5.22
N LYS A 20 10.52 0.21 -4.55
CA LYS A 20 10.32 -0.01 -3.13
C LYS A 20 10.10 -1.50 -2.84
N TYR A 21 9.31 -2.21 -3.66
CA TYR A 21 9.18 -3.67 -3.57
C TYR A 21 10.54 -4.39 -3.64
N PHE A 22 11.39 -4.06 -4.60
CA PHE A 22 12.70 -4.70 -4.75
C PHE A 22 13.62 -4.38 -3.57
N GLN A 23 13.65 -3.13 -3.10
CA GLN A 23 14.44 -2.74 -1.93
C GLN A 23 14.03 -3.52 -0.67
N TYR A 24 12.72 -3.66 -0.42
CA TYR A 24 12.23 -4.45 0.71
C TYR A 24 12.55 -5.94 0.55
N LEU A 25 12.37 -6.49 -0.65
CA LEU A 25 12.68 -7.89 -0.92
C LEU A 25 14.17 -8.17 -0.71
N GLU A 26 15.06 -7.32 -1.25
CA GLU A 26 16.51 -7.44 -1.04
C GLU A 26 16.90 -7.38 0.44
N ARG A 27 16.29 -6.47 1.21
CA ARG A 27 16.51 -6.38 2.66
C ARG A 27 16.14 -7.69 3.35
N ILE A 28 14.95 -8.23 3.08
CA ILE A 28 14.49 -9.48 3.68
C ILE A 28 15.41 -10.65 3.30
N LEU A 29 15.80 -10.73 2.03
CA LEU A 29 16.72 -11.78 1.53
C LEU A 29 18.10 -11.69 2.21
N SER A 30 18.56 -10.48 2.57
CA SER A 30 19.84 -10.29 3.25
C SER A 30 19.81 -10.67 4.74
N GLU A 31 18.64 -10.56 5.38
CA GLU A 31 18.43 -10.85 6.79
C GLU A 31 18.14 -12.34 7.05
N GLU A 32 17.68 -13.09 6.03
CA GLU A 32 17.34 -14.51 6.14
C GLU A 32 18.48 -15.42 5.63
N PRO A 33 19.22 -16.13 6.52
CA PRO A 33 20.41 -16.90 6.15
C PRO A 33 20.12 -18.15 5.32
N LYS A 34 18.84 -18.56 5.19
CA LYS A 34 18.38 -19.67 4.35
C LYS A 34 17.06 -19.31 3.69
N LEU A 35 17.07 -19.21 2.36
CA LEU A 35 15.84 -19.04 1.59
C LEU A 35 14.95 -20.29 1.76
N SER A 36 13.71 -20.08 2.18
CA SER A 36 12.71 -21.15 2.27
C SER A 36 11.31 -20.61 2.03
N GLY A 37 10.41 -21.49 1.59
CA GLY A 37 9.01 -21.17 1.33
C GLY A 37 8.84 -20.04 0.31
N ILE A 38 8.01 -19.05 0.65
CA ILE A 38 7.66 -17.92 -0.21
C ILE A 38 8.87 -17.12 -0.69
N LEU A 39 9.90 -16.91 0.15
CA LEU A 39 11.09 -16.14 -0.24
C LEU A 39 11.89 -16.82 -1.35
N GLN A 40 11.96 -18.15 -1.30
CA GLN A 40 12.60 -18.93 -2.34
C GLN A 40 11.82 -18.81 -3.67
N GLU A 41 10.50 -18.94 -3.66
CA GLU A 41 9.67 -18.79 -4.86
C GLU A 41 9.75 -17.37 -5.44
N LEU A 42 9.72 -16.34 -4.60
CA LEU A 42 9.89 -14.95 -5.02
C LEU A 42 11.23 -14.69 -5.69
N SER A 43 12.32 -15.29 -5.20
CA SER A 43 13.64 -15.16 -5.83
C SER A 43 13.67 -15.69 -7.27
N PHE A 44 12.81 -16.67 -7.61
CA PHE A 44 12.68 -17.20 -8.97
C PHE A 44 11.72 -16.41 -9.86
N CYS A 45 10.90 -15.53 -9.29
CA CYS A 45 9.99 -14.67 -10.07
C CYS A 45 10.77 -13.59 -10.85
N GLY A 46 11.96 -13.20 -10.38
CA GLY A 46 12.77 -12.15 -11.01
C GLY A 46 12.01 -10.83 -11.09
N GLN A 47 11.94 -10.24 -12.28
CA GLN A 47 11.21 -8.98 -12.53
C GLN A 47 9.75 -9.19 -13.00
N ASP A 48 9.24 -10.42 -13.00
CA ASP A 48 7.88 -10.72 -13.43
C ASP A 48 6.87 -10.41 -12.31
N VAL A 49 6.31 -9.19 -12.37
CA VAL A 49 5.37 -8.66 -11.37
C VAL A 49 4.14 -9.56 -11.21
N ASN A 50 3.59 -10.09 -12.30
CA ASN A 50 2.38 -10.91 -12.24
C ASN A 50 2.66 -12.26 -11.56
N LYS A 51 3.83 -12.87 -11.84
CA LYS A 51 4.26 -14.07 -11.11
C LYS A 51 4.52 -13.79 -9.64
N ALA A 52 5.16 -12.66 -9.32
CA ALA A 52 5.41 -12.27 -7.93
C ALA A 52 4.10 -12.09 -7.17
N ILE A 53 3.12 -11.36 -7.71
CA ILE A 53 1.78 -11.22 -7.12
C ILE A 53 1.10 -12.58 -6.93
N SER A 54 1.14 -13.44 -7.96
CA SER A 54 0.52 -14.78 -7.89
C SER A 54 1.16 -15.66 -6.82
N CYS A 55 2.49 -15.57 -6.66
CA CYS A 55 3.22 -16.24 -5.59
C CYS A 55 2.77 -15.72 -4.22
N LEU A 56 2.76 -14.40 -4.02
CA LEU A 56 2.31 -13.78 -2.76
C LEU A 56 0.90 -14.23 -2.37
N LEU A 57 -0.05 -14.14 -3.32
CA LEU A 57 -1.45 -14.54 -3.10
C LEU A 57 -1.60 -16.02 -2.71
N LYS A 58 -0.85 -16.91 -3.36
CA LYS A 58 -0.91 -18.35 -3.08
C LYS A 58 -0.51 -18.66 -1.65
N HIS A 59 0.50 -17.97 -1.12
CA HIS A 59 1.01 -18.21 0.23
C HIS A 59 0.21 -17.49 1.32
N THR A 60 -0.54 -16.44 0.98
CA THR A 60 -1.42 -15.75 1.93
C THR A 60 -2.87 -16.27 1.90
N TYR A 61 -3.18 -17.21 1.01
CA TYR A 61 -4.53 -17.76 0.88
C TYR A 61 -4.95 -18.54 2.13
N CYS A 62 -6.11 -18.20 2.71
CA CYS A 62 -6.64 -18.76 3.95
C CYS A 62 -5.79 -18.50 5.22
N GLU A 63 -4.80 -17.63 5.14
CA GLU A 63 -4.02 -17.24 6.30
C GLU A 63 -4.73 -16.15 7.11
N ILE A 64 -4.50 -16.14 8.42
CA ILE A 64 -4.95 -15.04 9.28
C ILE A 64 -3.94 -13.89 9.11
N ILE A 65 -4.42 -12.73 8.69
CA ILE A 65 -3.62 -11.54 8.41
C ILE A 65 -4.09 -10.40 9.31
N ASN A 66 -3.15 -9.73 9.99
CA ASN A 66 -3.46 -8.48 10.67
C ASN A 66 -3.32 -7.30 9.68
N TYR A 67 -4.45 -6.84 9.15
CA TYR A 67 -4.48 -5.74 8.18
C TYR A 67 -4.16 -4.37 8.79
N ASP A 68 -4.20 -4.19 10.11
CA ASP A 68 -3.79 -2.92 10.74
C ASP A 68 -2.27 -2.72 10.62
N ILE A 69 -1.51 -3.81 10.72
CA ILE A 69 -0.06 -3.80 10.49
C ILE A 69 0.24 -3.47 9.02
N VAL A 70 -0.52 -4.08 8.09
CA VAL A 70 -0.36 -3.80 6.65
C VAL A 70 -0.66 -2.33 6.34
N ALA A 71 -1.76 -1.81 6.89
CA ALA A 71 -2.13 -0.40 6.73
C ALA A 71 -1.05 0.53 7.26
N SER A 72 -0.50 0.23 8.44
CA SER A 72 0.58 1.04 9.05
C SER A 72 1.81 1.13 8.15
N MET A 73 2.25 0.01 7.56
CA MET A 73 3.40 0.00 6.64
C MET A 73 3.13 0.83 5.37
N ILE A 74 1.94 0.70 4.78
CA ILE A 74 1.57 1.46 3.57
C ILE A 74 1.42 2.96 3.86
N LEU A 75 0.80 3.32 4.99
CA LEU A 75 0.61 4.73 5.36
C LEU A 75 1.93 5.41 5.68
N GLU A 76 2.89 4.70 6.28
CA GLU A 76 4.25 5.22 6.48
C GLU A 76 4.91 5.58 5.15
N ASP A 77 4.79 4.71 4.14
CA ASP A 77 5.30 4.98 2.80
C ASP A 77 4.61 6.17 2.12
N PHE A 78 3.28 6.24 2.22
CA PHE A 78 2.52 7.36 1.66
C PHE A 78 2.85 8.68 2.33
N LYS A 79 3.01 8.69 3.66
CA LYS A 79 3.44 9.86 4.42
C LYS A 79 4.83 10.33 4.00
N GLU A 80 5.77 9.41 3.84
CA GLU A 80 7.12 9.72 3.34
C GLU A 80 7.08 10.36 1.95
N LEU A 81 6.35 9.75 1.01
CA LEU A 81 6.24 10.23 -0.38
C LEU A 81 5.56 11.60 -0.45
N TYR A 82 4.52 11.81 0.37
CA TYR A 82 3.82 13.09 0.47
C TYR A 82 4.74 14.20 1.01
N LEU A 83 5.38 13.97 2.17
CA LEU A 83 6.26 14.96 2.80
C LEU A 83 7.49 15.29 1.96
N SER A 84 8.03 14.30 1.25
CA SER A 84 9.18 14.49 0.36
C SER A 84 8.81 15.03 -1.03
N LYS A 85 7.51 15.18 -1.33
CA LYS A 85 6.98 15.63 -2.63
C LYS A 85 7.46 14.77 -3.80
N GLN A 86 7.68 13.48 -3.56
CA GLN A 86 8.11 12.53 -4.60
C GLN A 86 6.95 11.99 -5.45
N ILE A 87 5.72 12.22 -5.00
CA ILE A 87 4.49 11.82 -5.69
C ILE A 87 3.54 13.01 -5.77
N SER A 88 2.75 13.10 -6.83
CA SER A 88 1.69 14.10 -6.92
C SER A 88 0.54 13.72 -5.98
N MET A 89 -0.24 14.72 -5.54
CA MET A 89 -1.45 14.47 -4.73
C MET A 89 -2.40 13.51 -5.43
N GLN A 90 -2.64 13.72 -6.73
CA GLN A 90 -3.50 12.89 -7.55
C GLN A 90 -3.03 11.44 -7.57
N ASP A 91 -1.75 11.20 -7.88
CA ASP A 91 -1.20 9.85 -7.96
C ASP A 91 -1.22 9.15 -6.59
N LEU A 92 -1.03 9.90 -5.51
CA LEU A 92 -1.11 9.38 -4.15
C LEU A 92 -2.53 8.95 -3.77
N ILE A 93 -3.53 9.77 -4.10
CA ILE A 93 -4.95 9.45 -3.87
C ILE A 93 -5.37 8.22 -4.69
N ILE A 94 -4.92 8.12 -5.95
CA ILE A 94 -5.16 6.93 -6.78
C ILE A 94 -4.50 5.69 -6.16
N ALA A 95 -3.25 5.80 -5.70
CA ALA A 95 -2.57 4.70 -5.04
C ALA A 95 -3.28 4.26 -3.75
N MET A 96 -3.73 5.21 -2.92
CA MET A 96 -4.54 4.96 -1.72
C MET A 96 -5.83 4.18 -2.04
N HIS A 97 -6.54 4.59 -3.08
CA HIS A 97 -7.75 3.90 -3.53
C HIS A 97 -7.45 2.46 -3.97
N ILE A 98 -6.42 2.27 -4.81
CA ILE A 98 -6.03 0.93 -5.28
C ILE A 98 -5.68 0.03 -4.10
N VAL A 99 -4.88 0.48 -3.14
CA VAL A 99 -4.53 -0.37 -1.98
C VAL A 99 -5.74 -0.69 -1.11
N ALA A 100 -6.69 0.24 -0.95
CA ALA A 100 -7.92 -0.02 -0.20
C ALA A 100 -8.74 -1.12 -0.85
N ILE A 101 -8.99 -1.02 -2.16
CA ILE A 101 -9.77 -2.03 -2.89
C ILE A 101 -9.03 -3.38 -2.98
N ASP A 102 -7.74 -3.39 -3.30
CA ASP A 102 -6.94 -4.63 -3.39
C ASP A 102 -6.65 -5.29 -2.03
N SER A 103 -6.94 -4.60 -0.92
CA SER A 103 -6.90 -5.18 0.43
C SER A 103 -8.17 -5.93 0.81
N GLU A 104 -9.31 -5.65 0.13
CA GLU A 104 -10.66 -6.12 0.50
C GLU A 104 -11.07 -5.69 1.93
N GLN A 105 -10.50 -4.58 2.44
CA GLN A 105 -10.76 -4.05 3.79
C GLN A 105 -11.43 -2.67 3.76
N GLU A 106 -11.96 -2.21 2.63
CA GLU A 106 -12.51 -0.86 2.43
C GLU A 106 -13.64 -0.47 3.39
N GLN A 107 -14.24 -1.43 4.09
CA GLN A 107 -15.29 -1.18 5.08
C GLN A 107 -14.78 -0.78 6.48
N VAL A 108 -13.47 -0.90 6.75
CA VAL A 108 -12.87 -0.62 8.06
C VAL A 108 -11.79 0.47 7.97
N GLN A 109 -11.53 1.17 9.08
CA GLN A 109 -10.43 2.13 9.14
C GLN A 109 -9.07 1.41 9.18
N PRO A 110 -8.00 1.99 8.62
CA PRO A 110 -7.95 3.27 7.88
C PRO A 110 -8.26 3.13 6.37
N TRP A 111 -8.51 1.91 5.90
CA TRP A 111 -8.74 1.56 4.49
C TRP A 111 -9.93 2.31 3.87
N ARG A 112 -11.01 2.43 4.64
CA ARG A 112 -12.19 3.20 4.25
C ARG A 112 -11.87 4.66 3.93
N THR A 113 -11.00 5.30 4.70
CA THR A 113 -10.62 6.69 4.44
C THR A 113 -9.75 6.81 3.20
N MET A 114 -8.83 5.86 2.96
CA MET A 114 -8.06 5.80 1.71
C MET A 114 -8.97 5.65 0.48
N GLU A 115 -10.00 4.82 0.56
CA GLU A 115 -11.01 4.69 -0.51
C GLU A 115 -11.80 6.00 -0.69
N LYS A 116 -12.29 6.57 0.41
CA LYS A 116 -13.15 7.76 0.38
C LYS A 116 -12.45 8.99 -0.19
N LEU A 117 -11.17 9.19 0.11
CA LEU A 117 -10.39 10.32 -0.42
C LEU A 117 -10.39 10.38 -1.95
N TYR A 118 -10.47 9.23 -2.63
CA TYR A 118 -10.59 9.19 -4.08
C TYR A 118 -11.95 9.68 -4.57
N PHE A 119 -13.04 9.27 -3.93
CA PHE A 119 -14.38 9.76 -4.28
C PHE A 119 -14.52 11.25 -3.97
N ASP A 120 -14.05 11.70 -2.81
CA ASP A 120 -14.06 13.12 -2.45
C ASP A 120 -13.22 13.95 -3.46
N TYR A 121 -12.11 13.40 -3.97
CA TYR A 121 -11.30 14.03 -5.03
C TYR A 121 -12.02 14.04 -6.39
N ASP A 122 -12.61 12.92 -6.81
CA ASP A 122 -13.31 12.79 -8.09
C ASP A 122 -14.56 13.70 -8.15
N ASP A 123 -15.41 13.65 -7.13
CA ASP A 123 -16.54 14.56 -6.93
C ASP A 123 -16.04 16.02 -6.83
N GLY A 124 -14.89 16.22 -6.17
CA GLY A 124 -14.16 17.48 -6.06
C GLY A 124 -13.91 18.16 -7.41
N LEU A 125 -13.46 17.36 -8.37
CA LEU A 125 -13.20 17.78 -9.76
C LEU A 125 -14.49 18.10 -10.51
N GLU A 126 -15.57 17.36 -10.25
CA GLU A 126 -16.88 17.62 -10.86
C GLU A 126 -17.52 18.92 -10.36
N GLU A 127 -17.45 19.18 -9.05
CA GLU A 127 -18.09 20.33 -8.38
C GLU A 127 -17.22 21.61 -8.37
N MET A 128 -15.98 21.57 -8.89
CA MET A 128 -14.99 22.66 -8.86
C MET A 128 -14.67 23.16 -7.44
N TYR A 129 -14.45 22.25 -6.48
CA TYR A 129 -13.90 22.65 -5.19
C TYR A 129 -12.47 23.21 -5.33
N PRO A 130 -12.03 24.13 -4.45
CA PRO A 130 -10.63 24.51 -4.41
C PRO A 130 -9.76 23.28 -4.11
N ASN A 131 -8.69 23.08 -4.89
CA ASN A 131 -7.71 21.99 -4.66
C ASN A 131 -7.20 21.96 -3.21
N ASP A 132 -7.14 23.13 -2.55
CA ASP A 132 -6.74 23.32 -1.16
C ASP A 132 -7.58 22.48 -0.18
N PHE A 133 -8.87 22.24 -0.45
CA PHE A 133 -9.73 21.46 0.44
C PHE A 133 -9.35 19.97 0.46
N ILE A 134 -9.11 19.37 -0.72
CA ILE A 134 -8.70 17.96 -0.81
C ILE A 134 -7.28 17.77 -0.27
N GLU A 135 -6.41 18.75 -0.51
CA GLU A 135 -5.06 18.74 0.06
C GLU A 135 -5.08 18.79 1.59
N GLU A 136 -5.97 19.58 2.20
CA GLU A 136 -6.17 19.61 3.65
C GLU A 136 -6.65 18.26 4.20
N LEU A 137 -7.63 17.61 3.55
CA LEU A 137 -8.13 16.29 3.98
C LEU A 137 -7.03 15.22 3.90
N LEU A 138 -6.26 15.19 2.82
CA LEU A 138 -5.15 14.27 2.64
C LEU A 138 -4.06 14.51 3.68
N ALA A 139 -3.71 15.77 3.93
CA ALA A 139 -2.72 16.14 4.93
C ALA A 139 -3.17 15.74 6.34
N ASP A 140 -4.42 16.01 6.70
CA ASP A 140 -4.98 15.61 7.99
C ASP A 140 -4.91 14.09 8.19
N PHE A 141 -5.33 13.33 7.19
CA PHE A 141 -5.27 11.88 7.24
C PHE A 141 -3.85 11.33 7.37
N LEU A 142 -2.88 11.83 6.59
CA LEU A 142 -1.50 11.32 6.62
C LEU A 142 -0.70 11.78 7.84
N LEU A 143 -0.99 12.97 8.37
CA LEU A 143 -0.17 13.60 9.39
C LEU A 143 -0.76 13.47 10.80
N ASN A 144 -2.07 13.31 10.92
CA ASN A 144 -2.79 13.27 12.21
C ASN A 144 -3.51 11.93 12.48
N SER A 145 -3.25 10.88 11.70
CA SER A 145 -3.89 9.55 11.80
C SER A 145 -3.66 8.76 13.10
N GLU A 146 -2.94 9.31 14.09
CA GLU A 146 -2.93 8.75 15.46
C GLU A 146 -4.32 8.85 16.17
N LEU A 147 -5.36 9.38 15.50
CA LEU A 147 -6.64 9.75 16.11
C LEU A 147 -7.90 9.06 15.56
N MET A 148 -7.79 8.01 14.75
CA MET A 148 -8.97 7.24 14.33
C MET A 148 -9.08 5.91 15.09
N GLU A 149 -9.19 5.99 16.41
CA GLU A 149 -9.76 4.95 17.28
C GLU A 149 -11.29 5.00 17.28
#